data_AF-A0A8C1XVZ3-F1
#
_entry.id   AF-A0A8C1XVZ3-F1
#
_cell.length_a   1.000
_cell.length_b   1.000
_cell.length_c   1.000
_cell.angle_alpha   90.00
_cell.angle_beta   90.00
_cell.angle_gamma   90.00
#
_symmetry.space_group_name_H-M   'P 1'
#
loop_
_entity.id
_entity.type
_entity.pdbx_description
1 polymer ?
#
loop_
_entity_poly.entity_id
_entity_poly.type
_entity_poly.pdbx_seq_one_letter_code
_entity_poly.pdbx_strand_id
1 'polypeptide(L)'
;MCKQDVLPGYRHACDSAVSCRWCIYPCVLRDVSSVDMPTTVLGHRVSIPICVEATAMQRMEHPDDKTATVRGQTDLFLTCLSCDTGMKLSSWATSTIEEAAEASLVRRAEEAGYKGIFVTVDTPYLGRRRDDVRNRFKLPSHLRVANFETPDLAFSSKEGYGKDSGLAVYVTQAIDATVKWDDIAWLKRMTSLPVVVKGVLTAEDAKEALKYGVDGILVSNHGARQLDGVPATIDALPEVVEAVEGKVDALALGAKAVFVGRPVLSFQMLREELHLALVLTGS
;
A
#
# COMPACT_ATOMS: atom_id res chain seq x y z
N MET A 1 5.02 10.65 -31.95
CA MET A 1 5.96 9.58 -31.54
C MET A 1 7.12 10.24 -30.79
N CYS A 2 6.95 10.50 -29.50
CA CYS A 2 8.03 11.07 -28.68
C CYS A 2 8.80 9.88 -28.07
N LYS A 3 9.91 9.50 -28.70
CA LYS A 3 10.89 8.61 -28.08
C LYS A 3 11.67 9.44 -27.07
N GLN A 4 11.31 9.37 -25.80
CA GLN A 4 12.24 9.74 -24.74
C GLN A 4 13.07 8.49 -24.43
N ASP A 5 14.33 8.55 -24.81
CA ASP A 5 15.33 7.57 -24.42
C ASP A 5 15.47 7.61 -22.89
N VAL A 6 14.84 6.64 -22.23
CA VAL A 6 15.02 6.42 -20.78
C VAL A 6 16.43 5.88 -20.60
N LEU A 7 17.30 6.68 -19.99
CA LEU A 7 18.66 6.27 -19.63
C LEU A 7 18.64 4.94 -18.86
N PRO A 8 19.58 4.02 -19.10
CA PRO A 8 19.61 2.73 -18.43
C PRO A 8 20.00 2.93 -16.97
N GLY A 9 19.04 2.78 -16.04
CA GLY A 9 19.39 2.65 -14.63
C GLY A 9 18.30 2.85 -13.58
N TYR A 10 17.22 3.60 -13.83
CA TYR A 10 16.24 3.87 -12.77
C TYR A 10 14.82 4.11 -13.32
N ARG A 11 13.92 3.14 -13.17
CA ARG A 11 12.49 3.28 -13.52
C ARG A 11 11.59 3.71 -12.35
N HIS A 12 12.16 4.21 -11.25
CA HIS A 12 11.43 5.16 -10.39
C HIS A 12 10.89 6.34 -11.25
N ALA A 13 11.61 6.64 -12.34
CA ALA A 13 11.20 7.53 -13.41
C ALA A 13 9.97 7.05 -14.22
N CYS A 14 9.65 5.76 -14.32
CA CYS A 14 8.54 5.28 -15.15
C CYS A 14 7.17 5.63 -14.54
N ASP A 15 6.97 5.45 -13.23
CA ASP A 15 5.73 5.86 -12.55
C ASP A 15 5.58 7.39 -12.50
N SER A 16 6.71 8.13 -12.50
CA SER A 16 6.71 9.60 -12.47
C SER A 16 6.68 10.25 -13.87
N ALA A 17 7.12 9.55 -14.91
CA ALA A 17 7.08 10.00 -16.32
C ALA A 17 5.78 9.60 -17.05
N VAL A 18 4.82 8.99 -16.33
CA VAL A 18 3.48 8.63 -16.84
C VAL A 18 2.78 9.81 -17.53
N SER A 19 2.95 11.03 -16.99
CA SER A 19 2.23 12.22 -17.45
C SER A 19 2.47 12.59 -18.91
N CYS A 20 3.53 12.07 -19.53
CA CYS A 20 3.85 12.32 -20.94
C CYS A 20 3.21 11.31 -21.92
N ARG A 21 2.66 10.18 -21.45
CA ARG A 21 2.07 9.14 -22.30
C ARG A 21 0.54 9.14 -22.30
N TRP A 22 -0.06 9.50 -21.18
CA TRP A 22 -1.51 9.58 -21.01
C TRP A 22 -1.98 11.03 -21.06
N CYS A 23 -2.86 11.36 -22.01
CA CYS A 23 -3.40 12.70 -22.16
C CYS A 23 -4.85 12.76 -21.66
N ILE A 24 -5.15 13.81 -20.89
CA ILE A 24 -6.54 14.15 -20.55
C ILE A 24 -7.10 14.98 -21.71
N TYR A 25 -8.22 14.53 -22.27
CA TYR A 25 -8.96 15.29 -23.28
C TYR A 25 -10.11 16.03 -22.57
N PRO A 26 -10.00 17.35 -22.33
CA PRO A 26 -11.03 18.08 -21.60
C PRO A 26 -12.32 18.17 -22.42
N CYS A 27 -13.44 17.85 -21.79
CA CYS A 27 -14.76 18.12 -22.35
C CYS A 27 -15.10 19.60 -22.14
N VAL A 28 -15.17 20.38 -23.23
CA VAL A 28 -15.52 21.81 -23.18
C VAL A 28 -17.02 22.02 -22.95
N LEU A 29 -17.39 23.20 -22.44
CA LEU A 29 -18.78 23.63 -22.20
C LEU A 29 -19.57 22.68 -21.27
N ARG A 30 -18.91 22.09 -20.27
CA ARG A 30 -19.56 21.34 -19.18
C ARG A 30 -19.82 22.27 -18.00
N ASP A 31 -21.04 22.26 -17.48
CA ASP A 31 -21.35 22.92 -16.22
C ASP A 31 -20.62 22.20 -15.08
N VAL A 32 -19.67 22.91 -14.48
CA VAL A 32 -18.85 22.46 -13.34
C VAL A 32 -19.01 23.41 -12.15
N SER A 33 -20.15 24.14 -12.08
CA SER A 33 -20.49 25.02 -10.96
C SER A 33 -20.61 24.27 -9.62
N SER A 34 -20.82 22.94 -9.68
CA SER A 34 -20.74 22.01 -8.56
C SER A 34 -20.03 20.73 -9.01
N VAL A 35 -19.03 20.28 -8.25
CA VAL A 35 -18.28 19.04 -8.52
C VAL A 35 -18.46 18.09 -7.35
N ASP A 36 -19.04 16.91 -7.63
CA ASP A 36 -19.23 15.86 -6.63
C ASP A 36 -18.13 14.80 -6.78
N MET A 37 -17.40 14.56 -5.69
CA MET A 37 -16.27 13.60 -5.60
C MET A 37 -16.50 12.35 -4.72
N PRO A 38 -17.52 12.26 -3.85
CA PRO A 38 -17.76 11.06 -3.06
C PRO A 38 -17.90 9.81 -3.92
N THR A 39 -17.32 8.71 -3.46
CA THR A 39 -17.43 7.40 -4.09
C THR A 39 -17.52 6.31 -3.04
N THR A 40 -17.44 5.06 -3.47
CA THR A 40 -17.35 3.88 -2.60
C THR A 40 -16.04 3.14 -2.83
N VAL A 41 -15.48 2.55 -1.78
CA VAL A 41 -14.35 1.61 -1.86
C VAL A 41 -14.74 0.40 -1.02
N LEU A 42 -14.84 -0.78 -1.65
CA LEU A 42 -15.34 -2.00 -0.99
C LEU A 42 -16.70 -1.81 -0.32
N GLY A 43 -17.61 -1.07 -0.96
CA GLY A 43 -18.93 -0.75 -0.42
C GLY A 43 -18.96 0.36 0.65
N HIS A 44 -17.81 0.88 1.10
CA HIS A 44 -17.74 1.96 2.08
C HIS A 44 -17.65 3.33 1.41
N ARG A 45 -18.46 4.30 1.85
CA ARG A 45 -18.45 5.67 1.31
C ARG A 45 -17.16 6.39 1.72
N VAL A 46 -16.51 7.02 0.74
CA VAL A 46 -15.37 7.93 0.91
C VAL A 46 -15.74 9.30 0.32
N SER A 47 -15.23 10.40 0.87
CA SER A 47 -15.59 11.76 0.41
C SER A 47 -14.86 12.17 -0.87
N ILE A 48 -13.70 11.57 -1.13
CA ILE A 48 -12.89 11.74 -2.35
C ILE A 48 -12.28 10.38 -2.74
N PRO A 49 -11.98 10.12 -4.02
CA PRO A 49 -11.42 8.85 -4.49
C PRO A 49 -9.90 8.75 -4.23
N ILE A 50 -9.42 9.24 -3.08
CA ILE A 50 -8.01 9.28 -2.69
C ILE A 50 -7.87 8.76 -1.26
N CYS A 51 -7.13 7.66 -1.09
CA CYS A 51 -6.79 7.05 0.20
C CYS A 51 -5.27 7.07 0.43
N VAL A 52 -4.82 6.91 1.68
CA VAL A 52 -3.39 6.72 1.99
C VAL A 52 -3.03 5.26 1.80
N GLU A 53 -1.88 5.01 1.18
CA GLU A 53 -1.30 3.67 1.00
C GLU A 53 -0.49 3.24 2.24
N ALA A 54 -0.38 1.93 2.47
CA ALA A 54 0.47 1.40 3.53
C ALA A 54 1.92 1.80 3.29
N THR A 55 2.44 2.62 4.20
CA THR A 55 3.85 3.01 4.22
C THR A 55 4.42 2.65 5.57
N ALA A 56 5.47 1.83 5.58
CA ALA A 56 6.01 1.29 6.81
C ALA A 56 6.86 2.30 7.58
N MET A 57 6.92 2.12 8.91
CA MET A 57 7.84 2.83 9.82
C MET A 57 7.67 4.35 9.82
N GLN A 58 6.44 4.85 9.74
CA GLN A 58 6.12 6.29 9.62
C GLN A 58 6.64 7.12 10.79
N ARG A 59 6.84 6.52 11.98
CA ARG A 59 7.48 7.20 13.12
C ARG A 59 8.94 7.59 12.90
N MET A 60 9.57 7.09 11.85
CA MET A 60 10.88 7.60 11.42
C MET A 60 10.80 9.03 10.90
N GLU A 61 9.63 9.45 10.39
CA GLU A 61 9.40 10.80 9.87
C GLU A 61 8.81 11.74 10.93
N HIS A 62 7.90 11.24 11.80
CA HIS A 62 7.30 12.07 12.85
C HIS A 62 6.95 11.27 14.14
N PRO A 63 7.32 11.75 15.34
CA PRO A 63 7.12 11.00 16.60
C PRO A 63 5.64 10.79 16.98
N ASP A 64 4.76 11.75 16.67
CA ASP A 64 3.33 11.73 17.04
C ASP A 64 2.41 10.98 16.08
N ASP A 65 2.93 10.13 15.21
CA ASP A 65 2.12 9.42 14.21
C ASP A 65 1.09 8.41 14.80
N LYS A 66 0.95 8.36 16.14
CA LYS A 66 -0.21 7.72 16.78
C LYS A 66 -1.54 8.44 16.49
N THR A 67 -1.53 9.73 16.13
CA THR A 67 -2.73 10.56 16.00
C THR A 67 -2.95 11.13 14.60
N ALA A 68 -1.91 11.32 13.79
CA ALA A 68 -2.03 11.98 12.48
C ALA A 68 -2.65 11.11 11.38
N THR A 69 -2.58 9.79 11.54
CA THR A 69 -3.04 8.79 10.55
C THR A 69 -4.16 7.89 11.14
N VAL A 70 -4.87 8.41 12.15
CA VAL A 70 -6.10 7.90 12.80
C VAL A 70 -5.87 6.72 13.77
N ARG A 71 -5.38 7.02 14.99
CA ARG A 71 -5.52 6.22 16.23
C ARG A 71 -5.12 4.72 16.22
N GLY A 72 -4.28 4.27 15.30
CA GLY A 72 -3.69 2.93 15.33
C GLY A 72 -2.19 3.00 15.49
N GLN A 73 -1.64 2.66 16.66
CA GLN A 73 -0.22 2.33 16.73
C GLN A 73 -0.01 1.14 15.81
N THR A 74 0.63 1.29 14.65
CA THR A 74 1.39 0.23 13.94
C THR A 74 1.88 0.59 12.54
N ASP A 75 3.12 0.20 12.26
CA ASP A 75 3.93 0.49 11.07
C ASP A 75 3.45 -0.23 9.78
N LEU A 76 2.18 -0.61 9.71
CA LEU A 76 1.66 -1.47 8.67
C LEU A 76 0.14 -1.34 8.49
N PHE A 77 -0.36 -0.13 8.67
CA PHE A 77 -1.79 0.14 8.51
C PHE A 77 -2.01 1.23 7.49
N LEU A 78 -3.04 0.99 6.69
CA LEU A 78 -3.45 1.80 5.58
C LEU A 78 -4.63 2.64 6.08
N THR A 79 -4.57 3.96 5.88
CA THR A 79 -5.58 4.90 6.41
C THR A 79 -6.22 5.62 5.24
N CYS A 80 -7.53 5.58 5.06
CA CYS A 80 -8.15 6.51 4.11
C CYS A 80 -8.38 7.85 4.82
N LEU A 81 -7.69 8.93 4.40
CA LEU A 81 -7.75 10.28 5.00
C LEU A 81 -9.17 10.87 5.10
N SER A 82 -10.12 10.35 4.32
CA SER A 82 -11.51 10.83 4.26
C SER A 82 -12.47 10.14 5.23
N CYS A 83 -12.01 9.12 5.95
CA CYS A 83 -12.86 8.26 6.74
C CYS A 83 -12.24 8.13 8.13
N ASP A 84 -12.99 8.47 9.19
CA ASP A 84 -12.70 8.11 10.59
C ASP A 84 -12.72 6.58 10.82
N THR A 85 -12.34 5.81 9.81
CA THR A 85 -12.43 4.35 9.71
C THR A 85 -11.09 3.89 9.16
N GLY A 86 -10.23 3.40 10.04
CA GLY A 86 -9.00 2.72 9.64
C GLY A 86 -9.35 1.55 8.73
N MET A 87 -8.71 1.45 7.57
CA MET A 87 -8.90 0.31 6.68
C MET A 87 -7.54 -0.27 6.29
N LYS A 88 -7.02 -1.24 7.04
CA LYS A 88 -6.67 -2.61 6.61
C LYS A 88 -5.38 -3.13 7.28
N LEU A 89 -5.39 -4.43 7.56
CA LEU A 89 -4.21 -5.24 7.82
C LEU A 89 -3.46 -5.42 6.50
N SER A 90 -2.17 -5.06 6.44
CA SER A 90 -1.29 -5.55 5.38
C SER A 90 -0.53 -6.79 5.87
N SER A 91 -0.40 -7.81 5.02
CA SER A 91 -0.01 -9.17 5.39
C SER A 91 1.49 -9.38 5.63
N TRP A 92 2.22 -8.39 6.16
CA TRP A 92 3.61 -8.60 6.60
C TRP A 92 3.66 -9.31 7.96
N ALA A 93 2.92 -10.42 8.05
CA ALA A 93 3.02 -11.35 9.14
C ALA A 93 4.22 -12.26 8.90
N THR A 94 4.82 -12.65 10.00
CA THR A 94 6.16 -13.25 10.07
C THR A 94 6.12 -14.77 9.97
N SER A 95 5.04 -15.25 9.38
CA SER A 95 4.48 -16.58 9.55
C SER A 95 3.57 -16.81 8.34
N THR A 96 3.27 -18.07 8.04
CA THR A 96 2.30 -18.45 6.99
C THR A 96 1.02 -17.58 7.09
N ILE A 97 0.26 -17.38 6.00
CA ILE A 97 -1.02 -16.65 6.11
C ILE A 97 -1.86 -17.28 7.24
N GLU A 98 -1.75 -18.60 7.36
CA GLU A 98 -2.24 -19.47 8.41
C GLU A 98 -1.92 -18.95 9.83
N GLU A 99 -0.65 -18.80 10.13
CA GLU A 99 -0.19 -18.28 11.41
C GLU A 99 -0.45 -16.78 11.57
N ALA A 100 -0.57 -15.99 10.50
CA ALA A 100 -0.90 -14.57 10.56
C ALA A 100 -2.33 -14.29 11.07
N ALA A 101 -3.30 -15.10 10.63
CA ALA A 101 -4.66 -15.00 11.17
C ALA A 101 -4.79 -15.67 12.54
N GLU A 102 -3.98 -16.70 12.83
CA GLU A 102 -3.91 -17.34 14.15
C GLU A 102 -3.20 -16.45 15.20
N ALA A 103 -2.17 -15.70 14.81
CA ALA A 103 -1.40 -14.75 15.62
C ALA A 103 -2.13 -13.40 15.85
N SER A 104 -3.46 -13.42 15.88
CA SER A 104 -4.30 -12.31 16.34
C SER A 104 -4.34 -11.07 15.42
N LEU A 105 -3.57 -10.97 14.33
CA LEU A 105 -3.56 -9.74 13.51
C LEU A 105 -4.90 -9.51 12.77
N VAL A 106 -5.46 -10.54 12.15
CA VAL A 106 -6.75 -10.48 11.47
C VAL A 106 -7.87 -10.19 12.46
N ARG A 107 -7.87 -10.90 13.59
CA ARG A 107 -8.85 -10.71 14.67
C ARG A 107 -8.75 -9.33 15.30
N ARG A 108 -7.54 -8.82 15.57
CA ARG A 108 -7.32 -7.44 16.04
C ARG A 108 -7.82 -6.42 15.04
N ALA A 109 -7.67 -6.69 13.74
CA ALA A 109 -8.23 -5.81 12.71
C ALA A 109 -9.77 -5.80 12.78
N GLU A 110 -10.41 -6.96 12.90
CA GLU A 110 -11.87 -7.03 13.11
C GLU A 110 -12.32 -6.30 14.38
N GLU A 111 -11.67 -6.56 15.52
CA GLU A 111 -11.98 -5.97 16.83
C GLU A 111 -11.74 -4.45 16.86
N ALA A 112 -10.74 -3.95 16.15
CA ALA A 112 -10.48 -2.52 16.00
C ALA A 112 -11.39 -1.84 14.96
N GLY A 113 -12.33 -2.58 14.34
CA GLY A 113 -13.34 -2.04 13.45
C GLY A 113 -12.88 -1.78 12.02
N TYR A 114 -11.75 -2.38 11.61
CA TYR A 114 -11.24 -2.27 10.25
C TYR A 114 -12.25 -2.77 9.22
N LYS A 115 -12.17 -2.23 7.99
CA LYS A 115 -13.17 -2.47 6.92
C LYS A 115 -12.67 -3.32 5.76
N GLY A 116 -11.53 -3.97 5.91
CA GLY A 116 -10.97 -4.86 4.91
C GLY A 116 -9.58 -5.36 5.30
N ILE A 117 -9.01 -6.20 4.47
CA ILE A 117 -7.63 -6.68 4.55
C ILE A 117 -6.98 -6.49 3.18
N PHE A 118 -5.79 -5.91 3.12
CA PHE A 118 -4.99 -5.77 1.90
C PHE A 118 -3.80 -6.72 1.97
N VAL A 119 -3.90 -7.88 1.33
CA VAL A 119 -2.82 -8.85 1.31
C VAL A 119 -1.80 -8.42 0.26
N THR A 120 -0.57 -8.16 0.69
CA THR A 120 0.53 -7.83 -0.22
C THR A 120 1.13 -9.12 -0.77
N VAL A 121 1.07 -9.31 -2.08
CA VAL A 121 1.52 -10.55 -2.75
C VAL A 121 2.79 -10.37 -3.58
N ASP A 122 3.33 -9.15 -3.68
CA ASP A 122 4.50 -8.80 -4.51
C ASP A 122 5.84 -8.78 -3.75
N THR A 123 5.85 -9.27 -2.50
CA THR A 123 7.02 -9.17 -1.60
C THR A 123 7.40 -10.51 -0.92
N PRO A 124 7.59 -11.62 -1.67
CA PRO A 124 8.14 -12.85 -1.08
C PRO A 124 9.60 -12.67 -0.62
N TYR A 125 10.33 -11.76 -1.29
CA TYR A 125 11.61 -11.21 -0.85
C TYR A 125 11.59 -9.70 -1.05
N LEU A 126 12.38 -8.96 -0.27
CA LEU A 126 12.47 -7.51 -0.44
C LEU A 126 13.22 -7.16 -1.71
N GLY A 127 12.71 -6.18 -2.48
CA GLY A 127 13.45 -5.62 -3.60
C GLY A 127 14.80 -5.02 -3.19
N ARG A 128 15.78 -5.09 -4.08
CA ARG A 128 17.16 -4.63 -3.81
C ARG A 128 17.27 -3.10 -3.86
N ARG A 129 17.05 -2.46 -2.71
CA ARG A 129 17.12 -0.99 -2.55
C ARG A 129 18.55 -0.56 -2.26
N ARG A 130 19.24 -0.02 -3.26
CA ARG A 130 20.69 0.27 -3.20
C ARG A 130 21.09 1.21 -2.06
N ASP A 131 20.27 2.23 -1.77
CA ASP A 131 20.56 3.18 -0.69
C ASP A 131 20.36 2.53 0.69
N ASP A 132 19.38 1.65 0.85
CA ASP A 132 19.21 0.87 2.09
C ASP A 132 20.44 -0.01 2.35
N VAL A 133 21.01 -0.62 1.31
CA VAL A 133 22.27 -1.41 1.40
C VAL A 133 23.44 -0.51 1.75
N ARG A 134 23.62 0.61 1.04
CA ARG A 134 24.72 1.57 1.25
C ARG A 134 24.71 2.11 2.68
N ASN A 135 23.52 2.47 3.17
CA ASN A 135 23.33 3.09 4.47
C ASN A 135 23.19 2.05 5.60
N ARG A 136 23.17 0.75 5.26
CA ARG A 136 22.91 -0.36 6.19
C ARG A 136 21.67 -0.09 7.03
N PHE A 137 20.58 0.20 6.33
CA PHE A 137 19.33 0.66 6.92
C PHE A 137 18.90 -0.24 8.09
N LYS A 138 18.58 0.40 9.21
CA LYS A 138 18.01 -0.21 10.41
C LYS A 138 17.08 0.79 11.08
N LEU A 139 16.11 0.29 11.85
CA LEU A 139 15.30 1.16 12.68
C LEU A 139 16.17 1.89 13.74
N PRO A 140 15.87 3.17 14.05
CA PRO A 140 16.38 3.84 15.24
C PRO A 140 16.06 3.02 16.51
N SER A 141 16.94 3.07 17.51
CA SER A 141 16.85 2.18 18.68
C SER A 141 15.62 2.37 19.56
N HIS A 142 14.97 3.52 19.48
CA HIS A 142 13.73 3.82 20.20
C HIS A 142 12.47 3.37 19.43
N LEU A 143 12.62 2.86 18.20
CA LEU A 143 11.52 2.38 17.36
C LEU A 143 11.56 0.85 17.22
N ARG A 144 10.38 0.28 16.98
CA ARG A 144 10.14 -1.13 16.70
C ARG A 144 8.85 -1.28 15.91
N VAL A 145 8.72 -2.38 15.16
CA VAL A 145 7.45 -2.78 14.54
C VAL A 145 6.48 -3.18 15.65
N ALA A 146 5.55 -2.29 15.96
CA ALA A 146 4.73 -2.39 17.17
C ALA A 146 3.67 -3.51 17.16
N ASN A 147 3.49 -4.20 16.02
CA ASN A 147 2.50 -5.28 15.86
C ASN A 147 2.93 -6.60 16.47
N PHE A 148 4.23 -6.75 16.75
CA PHE A 148 4.82 -8.00 17.20
C PHE A 148 5.49 -7.80 18.56
N GLU A 149 5.30 -8.76 19.45
CA GLU A 149 5.85 -8.72 20.80
C GLU A 149 7.29 -9.27 20.86
N THR A 150 7.61 -10.22 19.99
CA THR A 150 8.92 -10.86 20.00
C THR A 150 9.98 -9.98 19.31
N PRO A 151 11.18 -9.82 19.89
CA PRO A 151 12.20 -8.90 19.38
C PRO A 151 12.66 -9.14 17.94
N ASP A 152 12.61 -10.40 17.48
CA ASP A 152 13.01 -10.80 16.13
C ASP A 152 11.98 -10.38 15.08
N LEU A 153 10.70 -10.39 15.46
CA LEU A 153 9.58 -9.96 14.63
C LEU A 153 9.34 -8.44 14.71
N ALA A 154 9.77 -7.82 15.80
CA ALA A 154 9.62 -6.39 16.03
C ALA A 154 10.62 -5.53 15.22
N PHE A 155 11.42 -6.14 14.32
CA PHE A 155 12.52 -5.50 13.58
C PHE A 155 13.36 -4.57 14.48
N SER A 156 13.63 -5.01 15.70
CA SER A 156 14.37 -4.21 16.67
C SER A 156 15.80 -3.97 16.17
N SER A 157 16.40 -2.84 16.56
CA SER A 157 17.74 -2.40 16.14
C SER A 157 18.91 -3.27 16.67
N LYS A 158 18.76 -4.60 16.70
CA LYS A 158 19.81 -5.52 17.11
C LYS A 158 21.04 -5.40 16.20
N GLU A 159 22.21 -5.61 16.78
CA GLU A 159 23.40 -5.96 16.01
C GLU A 159 23.18 -7.36 15.43
N GLY A 160 23.14 -7.50 14.09
CA GLY A 160 22.86 -8.80 13.46
C GLY A 160 22.53 -8.79 11.97
N TYR A 161 22.21 -7.63 11.39
CA TYR A 161 21.83 -7.55 9.97
C TYR A 161 23.00 -7.56 8.96
N GLY A 162 24.23 -7.77 9.44
CA GLY A 162 25.42 -7.86 8.58
C GLY A 162 25.77 -6.55 7.87
N LYS A 163 26.26 -6.66 6.63
CA LYS A 163 26.68 -5.52 5.78
C LYS A 163 25.61 -5.06 4.78
N ASP A 164 24.44 -5.69 4.77
CA ASP A 164 23.34 -5.40 3.84
C ASP A 164 22.28 -4.49 4.49
N SER A 165 21.16 -4.25 3.80
CA SER A 165 19.96 -3.62 4.37
C SER A 165 19.36 -4.52 5.45
N GLY A 166 19.19 -4.00 6.67
CA GLY A 166 18.55 -4.74 7.75
C GLY A 166 17.10 -5.07 7.46
N LEU A 167 16.39 -4.23 6.70
CA LEU A 167 15.03 -4.54 6.28
C LEU A 167 14.99 -5.75 5.34
N ALA A 168 15.96 -5.90 4.44
CA ALA A 168 16.01 -7.04 3.53
C ALA A 168 16.27 -8.36 4.29
N VAL A 169 17.17 -8.32 5.27
CA VAL A 169 17.43 -9.47 6.15
C VAL A 169 16.19 -9.81 6.98
N TYR A 170 15.54 -8.80 7.56
CA TYR A 170 14.29 -8.98 8.28
C TYR A 170 13.20 -9.64 7.43
N VAL A 171 12.96 -9.16 6.21
CA VAL A 171 11.97 -9.76 5.29
C VAL A 171 12.29 -11.22 5.02
N THR A 172 13.56 -11.55 4.78
CA THR A 172 13.98 -12.93 4.50
C THR A 172 13.72 -13.87 5.68
N GLN A 173 13.75 -13.36 6.91
CA GLN A 173 13.52 -14.14 8.12
C GLN A 173 12.04 -14.18 8.52
N ALA A 174 11.31 -13.11 8.23
CA ALA A 174 9.93 -12.95 8.65
C ALA A 174 8.93 -13.43 7.59
N ILE A 175 9.13 -13.12 6.31
CA ILE A 175 8.11 -13.35 5.30
C ILE A 175 8.25 -14.74 4.69
N ASP A 176 7.14 -15.48 4.64
CA ASP A 176 7.08 -16.77 3.98
C ASP A 176 7.07 -16.60 2.45
N ALA A 177 8.14 -17.03 1.80
CA ALA A 177 8.28 -16.99 0.34
C ALA A 177 7.49 -18.09 -0.39
N THR A 178 6.84 -19.01 0.35
CA THR A 178 6.07 -20.13 -0.21
C THR A 178 4.57 -19.85 -0.35
N VAL A 179 4.14 -18.62 0.00
CA VAL A 179 2.76 -18.18 -0.14
C VAL A 179 2.24 -18.38 -1.57
N LYS A 180 1.05 -18.97 -1.67
CA LYS A 180 0.34 -19.35 -2.89
C LYS A 180 -1.13 -18.97 -2.78
N TRP A 181 -1.85 -19.10 -3.89
CA TRP A 181 -3.26 -18.71 -3.97
C TRP A 181 -4.18 -19.44 -2.98
N ASP A 182 -3.88 -20.70 -2.64
CA ASP A 182 -4.65 -21.46 -1.65
C ASP A 182 -4.67 -20.78 -0.27
N ASP A 183 -3.61 -20.04 0.06
CA ASP A 183 -3.49 -19.33 1.33
C ASP A 183 -4.41 -18.09 1.34
N ILE A 184 -4.75 -17.52 0.17
CA ILE A 184 -5.81 -16.49 0.03
C ILE A 184 -7.18 -17.09 0.31
N ALA A 185 -7.49 -18.26 -0.25
CA ALA A 185 -8.74 -18.96 0.06
C ALA A 185 -8.80 -19.32 1.54
N TRP A 186 -7.67 -19.69 2.15
CA TRP A 186 -7.60 -19.90 3.59
C TRP A 186 -7.91 -18.61 4.38
N LEU A 187 -7.29 -17.49 4.04
CA LEU A 187 -7.53 -16.21 4.72
C LEU A 187 -9.00 -15.81 4.66
N LYS A 188 -9.63 -15.98 3.50
CA LYS A 188 -11.06 -15.70 3.31
C LYS A 188 -11.97 -16.54 4.20
N ARG A 189 -11.54 -17.74 4.63
CA ARG A 189 -12.30 -18.55 5.59
C ARG A 189 -12.14 -18.07 7.04
N MET A 190 -11.11 -17.28 7.31
CA MET A 190 -10.74 -16.85 8.67
C MET A 190 -11.30 -15.47 9.05
N THR A 191 -11.85 -14.72 8.10
CA THR A 191 -12.36 -13.38 8.32
C THR A 191 -13.61 -13.11 7.52
N SER A 192 -14.47 -12.26 8.06
CA SER A 192 -15.62 -11.71 7.34
C SER A 192 -15.29 -10.41 6.61
N LEU A 193 -14.09 -9.85 6.82
CA LEU A 193 -13.66 -8.62 6.17
C LEU A 193 -13.37 -8.84 4.68
N PRO A 194 -13.69 -7.86 3.82
CA PRO A 194 -13.29 -7.88 2.42
C PRO A 194 -11.77 -8.05 2.26
N VAL A 195 -11.34 -9.03 1.47
CA VAL A 195 -9.93 -9.32 1.18
C VAL A 195 -9.56 -8.79 -0.19
N VAL A 196 -8.59 -7.89 -0.24
CA VAL A 196 -8.03 -7.32 -1.47
C VAL A 196 -6.60 -7.78 -1.65
N VAL A 197 -6.25 -8.27 -2.84
CA VAL A 197 -4.86 -8.59 -3.19
C VAL A 197 -4.18 -7.35 -3.78
N LYS A 198 -3.03 -6.98 -3.20
CA LYS A 198 -2.19 -5.85 -3.58
C LYS A 198 -0.90 -6.35 -4.21
N GLY A 199 -0.55 -5.83 -5.38
CA GLY A 199 0.67 -6.21 -6.09
C GLY A 199 0.44 -6.85 -7.46
N VAL A 200 -0.82 -6.91 -7.90
CA VAL A 200 -1.20 -7.48 -9.21
C VAL A 200 -0.87 -6.49 -10.32
N LEU A 201 -0.24 -6.97 -11.39
CA LEU A 201 0.13 -6.16 -12.56
C LEU A 201 -0.31 -6.79 -13.90
N THR A 202 -0.98 -7.95 -13.90
CA THR A 202 -1.33 -8.70 -15.11
C THR A 202 -2.79 -9.13 -15.10
N ALA A 203 -3.38 -9.35 -16.29
CA ALA A 203 -4.70 -9.95 -16.44
C ALA A 203 -4.76 -11.38 -15.93
N GLU A 204 -3.66 -12.13 -16.09
CA GLU A 204 -3.56 -13.54 -15.68
C GLU A 204 -3.78 -13.66 -14.17
N ASP A 205 -3.02 -12.89 -13.38
CA ASP A 205 -3.11 -12.88 -11.92
C ASP A 205 -4.44 -12.27 -11.44
N ALA A 206 -4.98 -11.29 -12.17
CA ALA A 206 -6.30 -10.73 -11.85
C ALA A 206 -7.42 -11.79 -12.02
N LYS A 207 -7.38 -12.57 -13.10
CA LYS A 207 -8.32 -13.68 -13.32
C LYS A 207 -8.12 -14.79 -12.29
N GLU A 208 -6.88 -15.07 -11.92
CA GLU A 208 -6.59 -16.06 -10.88
C GLU A 208 -7.17 -15.62 -9.53
N ALA A 209 -6.95 -14.37 -9.13
CA ALA A 209 -7.50 -13.81 -7.90
C ALA A 209 -9.04 -13.96 -7.82
N LEU A 210 -9.74 -13.77 -8.95
CA LEU A 210 -11.20 -13.97 -9.01
C LEU A 210 -11.63 -15.42 -8.72
N LYS A 211 -10.85 -16.42 -9.14
CA LYS A 211 -11.15 -17.84 -8.85
C LYS A 211 -11.10 -18.12 -7.34
N TYR A 212 -10.24 -17.40 -6.63
CA TYR A 212 -10.10 -17.46 -5.17
C TYR A 212 -11.06 -16.52 -4.42
N GLY A 213 -11.96 -15.85 -5.17
CA GLY A 213 -13.06 -15.10 -4.63
C GLY A 213 -12.66 -13.82 -3.90
N VAL A 214 -11.52 -13.19 -4.23
CA VAL A 214 -11.14 -11.89 -3.61
C VAL A 214 -12.23 -10.83 -3.79
N ASP A 215 -12.25 -9.84 -2.92
CA ASP A 215 -13.26 -8.76 -2.92
C ASP A 215 -12.77 -7.49 -3.64
N GLY A 216 -11.50 -7.48 -4.05
CA GLY A 216 -10.88 -6.39 -4.82
C GLY A 216 -9.46 -6.72 -5.23
N ILE A 217 -8.91 -5.89 -6.12
CA ILE A 217 -7.52 -5.93 -6.56
C ILE A 217 -6.94 -4.52 -6.48
N LEU A 218 -5.76 -4.38 -5.86
CA LEU A 218 -4.97 -3.15 -5.88
C LEU A 218 -3.79 -3.31 -6.83
N VAL A 219 -3.87 -2.63 -7.96
CA VAL A 219 -2.82 -2.63 -9.00
C VAL A 219 -1.64 -1.84 -8.46
N SER A 220 -0.54 -2.55 -8.18
CA SER A 220 0.60 -1.98 -7.48
C SER A 220 1.90 -2.66 -7.90
N ASN A 221 2.95 -1.87 -8.08
CA ASN A 221 4.33 -2.34 -8.21
C ASN A 221 5.14 -2.02 -6.93
N HIS A 222 4.44 -1.84 -5.81
CA HIS A 222 5.02 -1.46 -4.53
C HIS A 222 5.75 -0.09 -4.53
N GLY A 223 5.30 0.85 -5.37
CA GLY A 223 5.94 2.16 -5.53
C GLY A 223 7.33 2.07 -6.16
N ALA A 224 7.49 1.12 -7.09
CA ALA A 224 8.74 0.75 -7.76
C ALA A 224 9.87 0.36 -6.80
N ARG A 225 9.54 -0.43 -5.74
CA ARG A 225 10.50 -0.85 -4.70
C ARG A 225 10.77 -2.35 -4.62
N GLN A 226 10.09 -3.13 -5.47
CA GLN A 226 10.19 -4.59 -5.53
C GLN A 226 10.94 -5.01 -6.81
N LEU A 227 10.28 -5.63 -7.77
CA LEU A 227 10.90 -6.00 -9.05
C LEU A 227 11.05 -4.75 -9.94
N ASP A 228 12.29 -4.34 -10.22
CA ASP A 228 12.56 -3.27 -11.19
C ASP A 228 12.38 -3.77 -12.63
N GLY A 229 11.97 -2.88 -13.53
CA GLY A 229 11.69 -3.21 -14.93
C GLY A 229 10.22 -3.55 -15.25
N VAL A 230 9.37 -3.72 -14.23
CA VAL A 230 7.91 -3.89 -14.40
C VAL A 230 7.25 -2.63 -15.01
N PRO A 231 6.05 -2.75 -15.61
CA PRO A 231 5.32 -1.59 -16.11
C PRO A 231 4.96 -0.60 -15.02
N ALA A 232 4.69 0.65 -15.43
CA ALA A 232 4.03 1.61 -14.55
C ALA A 232 2.61 1.11 -14.22
N THR A 233 2.10 1.36 -13.02
CA THR A 233 0.79 0.81 -12.60
C THR A 233 -0.36 1.31 -13.47
N ILE A 234 -0.27 2.53 -14.00
CA ILE A 234 -1.25 3.07 -14.97
C ILE A 234 -1.29 2.30 -16.29
N ASP A 235 -0.14 1.75 -16.72
CA ASP A 235 -0.03 1.05 -18.00
C ASP A 235 -0.55 -0.38 -17.85
N ALA A 236 -0.42 -0.96 -16.65
CA ALA A 236 -1.00 -2.26 -16.29
C ALA A 236 -2.51 -2.19 -15.98
N LEU A 237 -3.01 -1.03 -15.55
CA LEU A 237 -4.38 -0.87 -15.07
C LEU A 237 -5.47 -1.26 -16.09
N PRO A 238 -5.42 -0.86 -17.38
CA PRO A 238 -6.47 -1.21 -18.34
C PRO A 238 -6.64 -2.73 -18.50
N GLU A 239 -5.52 -3.46 -18.57
CA GLU A 239 -5.52 -4.91 -18.70
C GLU A 239 -6.15 -5.60 -17.47
N VAL A 240 -5.83 -5.12 -16.26
CA VAL A 240 -6.44 -5.65 -15.03
C VAL A 240 -7.93 -5.32 -14.95
N VAL A 241 -8.34 -4.10 -15.31
CA VAL A 241 -9.75 -3.67 -15.30
C VAL A 241 -10.57 -4.50 -16.30
N GLU A 242 -10.05 -4.73 -17.49
CA GLU A 242 -10.68 -5.58 -18.49
C GLU A 242 -10.83 -7.02 -17.98
N ALA A 243 -9.78 -7.57 -17.38
CA ALA A 243 -9.75 -8.93 -16.86
C ALA A 243 -10.77 -9.19 -15.72
N VAL A 244 -11.07 -8.18 -14.90
CA VAL A 244 -12.01 -8.34 -13.77
C VAL A 244 -13.48 -8.20 -14.17
N GLU A 245 -13.76 -7.60 -15.32
CA GLU A 245 -15.13 -7.44 -15.87
C GLU A 245 -16.14 -6.83 -14.87
N GLY A 246 -15.68 -5.94 -13.99
CA GLY A 246 -16.51 -5.32 -12.95
C GLY A 246 -16.99 -6.24 -11.81
N LYS A 247 -16.46 -7.46 -11.72
CA LYS A 247 -16.82 -8.42 -10.65
C LYS A 247 -16.31 -7.99 -9.27
N VAL A 248 -15.20 -7.25 -9.23
CA VAL A 248 -14.57 -6.71 -8.02
C VAL A 248 -14.03 -5.31 -8.29
N ASP A 249 -13.80 -4.53 -7.22
CA ASP A 249 -13.16 -3.21 -7.35
C ASP A 249 -11.69 -3.38 -7.80
N ALA A 250 -11.33 -2.79 -8.95
CA ALA A 250 -9.95 -2.59 -9.37
C ALA A 250 -9.46 -1.19 -8.95
N LEU A 251 -8.50 -1.15 -8.03
CA LEU A 251 -8.00 0.06 -7.39
C LEU A 251 -6.65 0.45 -7.99
N ALA A 252 -6.62 1.55 -8.71
CA ALA A 252 -5.45 2.39 -9.00
C ALA A 252 -5.88 3.60 -9.83
N LEU A 253 -5.12 4.70 -9.73
CA LEU A 253 -5.20 5.92 -10.56
C LEU A 253 -6.60 6.39 -11.01
N GLY A 254 -7.62 6.23 -10.15
CA GLY A 254 -8.96 6.77 -10.34
C GLY A 254 -9.96 5.78 -10.93
N ALA A 255 -9.57 4.52 -11.21
CA ALA A 255 -10.50 3.48 -11.67
C ALA A 255 -11.68 3.28 -10.69
N LYS A 256 -11.40 3.42 -9.39
CA LYS A 256 -12.41 3.55 -8.33
C LYS A 256 -11.93 4.47 -7.22
N ALA A 257 -10.68 4.26 -6.78
CA ALA A 257 -9.92 5.14 -5.91
C ALA A 257 -8.42 4.96 -6.15
N VAL A 258 -7.62 5.91 -5.68
CA VAL A 258 -6.15 5.84 -5.68
C VAL A 258 -5.62 5.73 -4.27
N PHE A 259 -4.46 5.09 -4.13
CA PHE A 259 -3.75 5.01 -2.86
C PHE A 259 -2.41 5.72 -2.98
N VAL A 260 -2.14 6.63 -2.05
CA VAL A 260 -0.99 7.53 -2.08
C VAL A 260 -0.05 7.23 -0.92
N GLY A 261 1.19 6.86 -1.22
CA GLY A 261 2.23 6.57 -0.21
C GLY A 261 3.09 7.80 0.11
N ARG A 262 4.25 7.91 -0.56
CA ARG A 262 5.31 8.91 -0.24
C ARG A 262 4.83 10.35 -0.01
N PRO A 263 3.92 10.94 -0.83
CA PRO A 263 3.46 12.30 -0.57
C PRO A 263 2.92 12.50 0.85
N VAL A 264 2.26 11.50 1.43
CA VAL A 264 1.69 11.58 2.78
C VAL A 264 2.78 11.72 3.85
N LEU A 265 3.92 11.05 3.68
CA LEU A 265 5.07 11.21 4.58
C LEU A 265 5.63 12.64 4.55
N SER A 266 5.78 13.20 3.35
CA SER A 266 6.28 14.56 3.17
C SER A 266 5.33 15.60 3.78
N PHE A 267 4.02 15.40 3.70
CA PHE A 267 3.05 16.29 4.34
C PHE A 267 3.06 16.18 5.87
N GLN A 268 3.36 15.01 6.45
CA GLN A 268 3.53 14.86 7.89
C GLN A 268 4.72 15.67 8.42
N MET A 269 5.83 15.76 7.67
CA MET A 269 6.96 16.63 8.02
C MET A 269 6.60 18.12 8.00
N LEU A 270 5.70 18.54 7.11
CA LEU A 270 5.32 19.94 6.90
C LEU A 270 4.14 20.41 7.78
N ARG A 271 3.57 19.54 8.62
CA ARG A 271 2.38 19.85 9.44
C ARG A 271 2.58 21.02 10.41
N GLU A 272 3.81 21.29 10.86
CA GLU A 272 4.09 22.45 11.71
C GLU A 272 3.91 23.79 10.96
N GLU A 273 4.08 23.81 9.63
CA GLU A 273 3.87 25.03 8.82
C GLU A 273 2.48 25.07 8.16
N LEU A 274 1.86 23.93 7.84
CA LEU A 274 0.58 23.87 7.11
C LEU A 274 -0.67 24.08 7.97
N HIS A 275 -0.59 23.95 9.31
CA HIS A 275 -1.69 24.38 10.19
C HIS A 275 -1.98 25.88 10.03
N LEU A 276 -0.98 26.69 9.66
CA LEU A 276 -1.16 28.11 9.34
C LEU A 276 -1.80 28.35 7.96
N ALA A 277 -1.65 27.43 7.01
CA ALA A 277 -2.18 27.59 5.65
C ALA A 277 -3.60 27.01 5.47
N LEU A 278 -3.93 25.88 6.11
CA LEU A 278 -5.26 25.25 6.02
C LEU A 278 -6.32 25.91 6.93
N VAL A 279 -5.91 26.65 7.97
CA VAL A 279 -6.83 27.49 8.76
C VAL A 279 -7.21 28.78 8.01
N LEU A 280 -6.45 29.20 7.00
CA LEU A 280 -6.71 30.42 6.22
C LEU A 280 -7.58 30.20 4.98
N THR A 281 -8.02 28.98 4.67
CA THR A 281 -8.91 28.69 3.53
C THR A 281 -10.23 28.03 3.92
N GLY A 282 -10.67 28.16 5.17
CA GLY A 282 -11.88 27.50 5.66
C GLY A 282 -12.51 28.17 6.88
N SER A 283 -12.91 29.44 6.73
CA SER A 283 -13.98 30.11 7.49
C SER A 283 -14.54 31.23 6.63
#